data_AF-A0A7X7GZA0-F1
#
_entry.id   AF-A0A7X7GZA0-F1
#
_cell.length_a   1.000
_cell.length_b   1.000
_cell.length_c   1.000
_cell.angle_alpha   90.00
_cell.angle_beta   90.00
_cell.angle_gamma   90.00
#
_symmetry.space_group_name_H-M   'P 1'
#
loop_
_entity.id
_entity.type
_entity.pdbx_description
1 polymer ?
#
loop_
_entity_poly.entity_id
_entity_poly.type
_entity_poly.pdbx_seq_one_letter_code
_entity_poly.pdbx_strand_id
1 'polypeptide(L)'
;MMKNRTSLYNRETKKRRKNIHYIDKEAKDIILGFRKNIVRIREQYKIVDYLMSKQEYEAANDILRFQIVYVMSALDFFMHEILVYCFIKIFNNELPKTEKYYEYRVPLRLIEQALYDQENFEFYLTNALIDINSNLTFMAPNRLKELLNIITPEDDFALAEENLKKKGLIKPGVRLIRLLDEIYDRRNKIAHQTDINHGSDEPNIITKQDVEYYVDVIAHFVEELFTIIIKQTKKGF
;
A
#
# COMPACT_ATOMS: atom_id res chain seq x y z
N MET A 1 -48.37 23.60 21.17
CA MET A 1 -47.91 23.47 19.76
C MET A 1 -46.49 24.03 19.69
N MET A 2 -45.44 23.19 19.65
CA MET A 2 -44.67 22.81 18.43
C MET A 2 -44.21 24.05 17.64
N LYS A 3 -42.94 24.25 17.26
CA LYS A 3 -41.75 23.38 17.19
C LYS A 3 -40.51 24.27 16.92
N ASN A 4 -39.41 23.94 17.57
CA ASN A 4 -38.01 23.96 17.09
C ASN A 4 -37.59 24.96 16.01
N ARG A 5 -36.85 26.00 16.41
CA ARG A 5 -35.78 26.59 15.59
C ARG A 5 -34.45 25.92 15.98
N THR A 6 -34.15 24.88 15.22
CA THR A 6 -32.87 24.24 14.91
C THR A 6 -31.61 24.85 15.58
N SER A 7 -31.04 24.10 16.52
CA SER A 7 -29.66 24.27 16.97
C SER A 7 -28.70 23.91 15.83
N LEU A 8 -28.23 24.90 15.09
CA LEU A 8 -27.24 24.77 14.03
C LEU A 8 -25.79 24.65 14.54
N TYR A 9 -25.59 24.48 15.85
CA TYR A 9 -24.27 24.44 16.49
C TYR A 9 -24.07 23.17 17.33
N ASN A 10 -24.25 22.00 16.73
CA ASN A 10 -23.69 20.76 17.25
C ASN A 10 -23.44 19.76 16.12
N ARG A 11 -22.66 20.18 15.12
CA ARG A 11 -21.81 19.23 14.40
C ARG A 11 -20.50 19.14 15.16
N GLU A 12 -20.55 18.60 16.37
CA GLU A 12 -19.43 17.78 16.80
C GLU A 12 -19.25 16.76 15.68
N THR A 13 -18.16 16.90 14.94
CA THR A 13 -17.67 15.83 14.08
C THR A 13 -17.41 14.65 15.01
N LYS A 14 -18.44 13.84 15.27
CA LYS A 14 -18.27 12.44 15.63
C LYS A 14 -17.47 11.87 14.48
N LYS A 15 -16.13 11.93 14.57
CA LYS A 15 -15.23 11.09 13.79
C LYS A 15 -15.87 9.71 13.94
N ARG A 16 -16.42 9.18 12.84
CA ARG A 16 -16.89 7.80 12.82
C ARG A 16 -15.70 7.00 13.33
N ARG A 17 -15.78 6.45 14.55
CA ARG A 17 -14.79 5.49 15.03
C ARG A 17 -14.91 4.36 14.04
N LYS A 18 -13.95 4.26 13.10
CA LYS A 18 -13.84 3.09 12.25
C LYS A 18 -13.53 1.97 13.25
N ASN A 19 -14.47 1.06 13.48
CA ASN A 19 -14.21 -0.16 14.23
C ASN A 19 -13.33 -1.03 13.33
N ILE A 20 -12.03 -0.71 13.27
CA ILE A 20 -11.04 -1.51 12.58
C ILE A 20 -10.66 -2.60 13.57
N HIS A 21 -11.26 -3.78 13.43
CA HIS A 21 -10.83 -4.95 14.17
C HIS A 21 -9.59 -5.51 13.48
N TYR A 22 -8.41 -5.26 14.05
CA TYR A 22 -7.18 -5.89 13.59
C TYR A 22 -7.21 -7.35 14.04
N ILE A 23 -7.11 -8.25 13.06
CA ILE A 23 -6.80 -9.65 13.32
C ILE A 23 -5.29 -9.71 13.38
N ASP A 24 -4.73 -10.31 14.43
CA ASP A 24 -3.30 -10.59 14.47
C ASP A 24 -2.94 -11.45 13.24
N LYS A 25 -2.17 -10.86 12.34
CA LYS A 25 -1.84 -11.45 11.04
C LYS A 25 -0.35 -11.73 11.00
N GLU A 26 -0.04 -12.99 10.78
CA GLU A 26 1.31 -13.42 10.47
C GLU A 26 1.74 -12.86 9.11
N ALA A 27 3.04 -12.63 8.93
CA ALA A 27 3.60 -12.12 7.68
C ALA A 27 3.16 -12.95 6.46
N LYS A 28 3.01 -14.27 6.66
CA LYS A 28 2.54 -15.22 5.64
C LYS A 28 1.12 -14.91 5.15
N ASP A 29 0.23 -14.49 6.04
CA ASP A 29 -1.15 -14.18 5.69
C ASP A 29 -1.26 -12.85 4.94
N ILE A 30 -0.42 -11.88 5.31
CA ILE A 30 -0.29 -10.58 4.63
C ILE A 30 0.11 -10.80 3.16
N ILE A 31 1.21 -11.53 2.92
CA ILE A 31 1.67 -11.78 1.54
C ILE A 31 0.68 -12.66 0.76
N LEU A 32 0.02 -13.62 1.42
CA LEU A 32 -1.00 -14.44 0.77
C LEU A 32 -2.22 -13.61 0.35
N GLY A 33 -2.63 -12.63 1.17
CA GLY A 33 -3.67 -11.65 0.84
C GLY A 33 -3.31 -10.84 -0.40
N PHE A 34 -2.09 -10.32 -0.46
CA PHE A 34 -1.58 -9.61 -1.64
C PHE A 34 -1.57 -10.50 -2.90
N ARG A 35 -0.99 -11.71 -2.82
CA ARG A 35 -0.95 -12.68 -3.93
C ARG A 35 -2.35 -13.02 -4.46
N LYS A 36 -3.35 -13.18 -3.58
CA LYS A 36 -4.74 -13.40 -3.97
C LYS A 36 -5.31 -12.23 -4.79
N ASN A 37 -4.99 -10.99 -4.43
CA ASN A 37 -5.38 -9.83 -5.22
C ASN A 37 -4.70 -9.83 -6.61
N ILE A 38 -3.40 -10.16 -6.68
CA ILE A 38 -2.69 -10.27 -7.97
C ILE A 38 -3.31 -11.34 -8.88
N VAL A 39 -3.66 -12.51 -8.34
CA VAL A 39 -4.36 -13.56 -9.11
C VAL A 39 -5.68 -13.03 -9.67
N ARG A 40 -6.51 -12.39 -8.83
CA ARG A 40 -7.79 -11.79 -9.27
C ARG A 40 -7.61 -10.74 -10.35
N ILE A 41 -6.60 -9.88 -10.22
CA ILE A 41 -6.26 -8.87 -11.22
C ILE A 41 -5.92 -9.55 -12.54
N ARG A 42 -5.04 -10.55 -12.54
CA ARG A 42 -4.63 -11.27 -13.76
C ARG A 42 -5.78 -12.06 -14.40
N GLU A 43 -6.72 -12.58 -13.61
CA GLU A 43 -7.91 -13.25 -14.13
C GLU A 43 -8.78 -12.33 -14.99
N GLN A 44 -8.80 -11.02 -14.73
CA GLN A 44 -9.55 -10.05 -15.53
C GLN A 44 -9.01 -9.91 -16.96
N TYR A 45 -7.77 -10.32 -17.25
CA TYR A 45 -7.25 -10.32 -18.62
C TYR A 45 -8.08 -11.20 -19.56
N LYS A 46 -8.70 -12.27 -19.05
CA LYS A 46 -9.61 -13.11 -19.85
C LYS A 46 -10.83 -12.31 -20.34
N ILE A 47 -11.32 -11.38 -19.53
CA ILE A 47 -12.45 -10.50 -19.88
C ILE A 47 -11.97 -9.46 -20.90
N VAL A 48 -10.78 -8.89 -20.68
CA VAL A 48 -10.16 -7.98 -21.66
C VAL A 48 -10.02 -8.66 -23.01
N ASP A 49 -9.45 -9.87 -23.07
CA ASP A 49 -9.26 -10.62 -24.31
C ASP A 49 -10.59 -10.94 -24.99
N TYR A 50 -11.61 -11.30 -24.21
CA TYR A 50 -12.96 -11.54 -24.73
C TYR A 50 -13.55 -10.26 -25.37
N LEU A 51 -13.49 -9.12 -24.69
CA LEU A 51 -14.01 -7.84 -25.20
C LEU A 51 -13.25 -7.39 -26.44
N MET A 52 -11.92 -7.50 -26.43
CA MET A 52 -11.06 -7.23 -27.60
C MET A 52 -11.46 -8.10 -28.80
N SER A 53 -11.78 -9.38 -28.58
CA SER A 53 -12.24 -10.30 -29.64
C SER A 53 -13.59 -9.92 -30.25
N LYS A 54 -14.40 -9.17 -29.50
CA LYS A 54 -15.70 -8.62 -29.91
C LYS A 54 -15.60 -7.20 -30.46
N GLN A 55 -14.39 -6.64 -30.57
CA GLN A 55 -14.14 -5.25 -30.98
C GLN A 55 -14.73 -4.21 -29.99
N GLU A 56 -14.99 -4.62 -28.75
CA GLU A 56 -15.47 -3.75 -27.66
C GLU A 56 -14.29 -3.07 -26.97
N TYR A 57 -13.53 -2.28 -27.74
CA TYR A 57 -12.23 -1.74 -27.32
C TYR A 57 -12.32 -0.80 -26.13
N GLU A 58 -13.35 0.05 -26.06
CA GLU A 58 -13.53 1.00 -24.95
C GLU A 58 -13.76 0.26 -23.63
N ALA A 59 -14.69 -0.69 -23.61
CA ALA A 59 -14.97 -1.51 -22.43
C ALA A 59 -13.74 -2.32 -21.98
N ALA A 60 -12.96 -2.86 -22.94
CA ALA A 60 -11.72 -3.55 -22.63
C ALA A 60 -10.68 -2.60 -21.99
N ASN A 61 -10.54 -1.39 -22.53
CA ASN A 61 -9.63 -0.37 -22.00
C ASN A 61 -10.03 0.12 -20.61
N ASP A 62 -11.32 0.20 -20.30
CA ASP A 62 -11.79 0.56 -18.97
C ASP A 62 -11.45 -0.50 -17.92
N ILE A 63 -11.56 -1.79 -18.28
CA ILE A 63 -11.09 -2.87 -17.39
C ILE A 63 -9.58 -2.75 -17.14
N LEU A 64 -8.79 -2.49 -18.18
CA LEU A 64 -7.34 -2.26 -18.03
C LEU A 64 -7.04 -1.08 -17.08
N ARG A 65 -7.80 0.02 -17.17
CA ARG A 65 -7.67 1.17 -16.25
C ARG A 65 -7.98 0.77 -14.82
N PHE A 66 -9.06 0.01 -14.60
CA PHE A 66 -9.41 -0.47 -13.26
C PHE A 66 -8.38 -1.45 -12.69
N GLN A 67 -7.69 -2.23 -13.52
CA GLN A 67 -6.60 -3.10 -13.07
C GLN A 67 -5.42 -2.31 -12.51
N ILE A 68 -5.08 -1.15 -13.09
CA ILE A 68 -4.04 -0.25 -12.55
C ILE A 68 -4.46 0.29 -11.17
N VAL A 69 -5.71 0.70 -11.02
CA VAL A 69 -6.25 1.15 -9.71
C VAL A 69 -6.24 0.02 -8.69
N TYR A 70 -6.58 -1.20 -9.11
CA TYR A 70 -6.65 -2.36 -8.23
C TYR A 70 -5.25 -2.79 -7.76
N VAL A 71 -4.25 -2.85 -8.64
CA VAL A 71 -2.89 -3.25 -8.22
C VAL A 71 -2.26 -2.25 -7.25
N MET A 72 -2.48 -0.94 -7.46
CA MET A 72 -2.01 0.09 -6.53
C MET A 72 -2.76 0.04 -5.19
N SER A 73 -4.07 -0.25 -5.21
CA SER A 73 -4.84 -0.50 -3.98
C SER A 73 -4.34 -1.74 -3.22
N ALA A 74 -3.93 -2.79 -3.94
CA ALA A 74 -3.37 -4.00 -3.35
C ALA A 74 -2.00 -3.71 -2.71
N LEU A 75 -1.16 -2.90 -3.35
CA LEU A 75 0.10 -2.42 -2.78
C LEU A 75 -0.14 -1.58 -1.51
N ASP A 76 -1.05 -0.61 -1.57
CA ASP A 76 -1.41 0.26 -0.44
C ASP A 76 -1.81 -0.57 0.79
N PHE A 77 -2.72 -1.51 0.58
CA PHE A 77 -3.21 -2.40 1.62
C PHE A 77 -2.10 -3.29 2.19
N PHE A 78 -1.28 -3.91 1.33
CA PHE A 78 -0.12 -4.69 1.77
C PHE A 78 0.82 -3.86 2.64
N MET A 79 1.12 -2.62 2.23
CA MET A 79 2.00 -1.73 2.98
C MET A 79 1.43 -1.35 4.34
N HIS A 80 0.11 -1.14 4.44
CA HIS A 80 -0.53 -0.92 5.74
C HIS A 80 -0.38 -2.10 6.69
N GLU A 81 -0.57 -3.32 6.19
CA GLU A 81 -0.47 -4.52 7.03
C GLU A 81 0.98 -4.82 7.41
N ILE A 82 1.91 -4.81 6.45
CA ILE A 82 3.31 -5.15 6.73
C ILE A 82 4.00 -4.12 7.62
N LEU A 83 3.62 -2.84 7.52
CA LEU A 83 4.15 -1.79 8.39
C LEU A 83 3.83 -2.08 9.86
N VAL A 84 2.57 -2.37 10.16
CA VAL A 84 2.13 -2.69 11.53
C VAL A 84 2.83 -3.95 12.03
N TYR A 85 2.85 -5.02 11.22
CA TYR A 85 3.57 -6.25 11.54
C TYR A 85 5.03 -5.98 11.92
N CYS A 86 5.77 -5.28 11.05
CA CYS A 86 7.18 -4.99 11.30
C CYS A 86 7.39 -4.10 12.53
N PHE A 87 6.54 -3.10 12.77
CA PHE A 87 6.63 -2.27 13.96
C PHE A 87 6.54 -3.08 15.26
N ILE A 88 5.59 -4.01 15.34
CA ILE A 88 5.43 -4.89 16.50
C ILE A 88 6.66 -5.79 16.66
N LYS A 89 7.19 -6.35 15.55
CA LYS A 89 8.41 -7.14 15.57
C LYS A 89 9.65 -6.35 16.01
N ILE A 90 9.79 -5.10 15.57
CA ILE A 90 10.88 -4.22 16.03
C ILE A 90 10.71 -3.87 17.52
N PHE A 91 9.47 -3.61 17.96
CA PHE A 91 9.16 -3.33 19.37
C PHE A 91 9.53 -4.51 20.27
N ASN A 92 9.20 -5.74 19.86
CA ASN A 92 9.52 -6.98 20.55
C ASN A 92 10.99 -7.43 20.37
N ASN A 93 11.84 -6.63 19.71
CA ASN A 93 13.23 -6.93 19.39
C ASN A 93 13.45 -8.18 18.51
N GLU A 94 12.43 -8.58 17.75
CA GLU A 94 12.52 -9.65 16.74
C GLU A 94 13.07 -9.14 15.38
N LEU A 95 13.04 -7.82 15.18
CA LEU A 95 13.67 -7.11 14.06
C LEU A 95 14.57 -5.99 14.58
N PRO A 96 15.65 -5.64 13.85
CA PRO A 96 16.56 -4.56 14.25
C PRO A 96 15.84 -3.22 14.23
N LYS A 97 16.13 -2.38 15.23
CA LYS A 97 15.67 -0.98 15.26
C LYS A 97 16.44 -0.16 14.24
N THR A 98 15.72 0.71 13.51
CA THR A 98 16.29 1.68 12.57
C THR A 98 16.38 3.06 13.21
N GLU A 99 17.16 3.98 12.64
CA GLU A 99 17.17 5.38 13.11
C GLU A 99 15.77 6.01 13.01
N LYS A 100 15.06 5.74 11.91
CA LYS A 100 13.69 6.25 11.70
C LYS A 100 12.65 5.66 12.64
N TYR A 101 12.86 4.46 13.16
CA TYR A 101 12.03 3.91 14.24
C TYR A 101 12.08 4.79 15.49
N TYR A 102 13.26 5.27 15.89
CA TYR A 102 13.40 6.13 17.08
C TYR A 102 12.80 7.54 16.89
N GLU A 103 12.71 8.01 15.65
CA GLU A 103 12.07 9.28 15.30
C GLU A 103 10.53 9.18 15.22
N TYR A 104 9.97 7.96 15.24
CA TYR A 104 8.55 7.75 15.01
C TYR A 104 7.69 8.29 16.15
N ARG A 105 6.73 9.16 15.81
CA ARG A 105 5.90 9.87 16.80
C ARG A 105 4.65 9.06 17.14
N VAL A 106 4.42 8.86 18.43
CA VAL A 106 3.22 8.18 18.96
C VAL A 106 2.41 9.11 19.87
N PRO A 107 1.08 8.91 19.98
CA PRO A 107 0.24 9.66 20.93
C PRO A 107 0.68 9.46 22.39
N LEU A 108 0.66 10.52 23.19
CA LEU A 108 1.02 10.48 24.62
C LEU A 108 0.21 9.44 25.42
N ARG A 109 -1.06 9.21 25.03
CA ARG A 109 -1.92 8.18 25.65
C ARG A 109 -1.27 6.79 25.67
N LEU A 110 -0.42 6.45 24.70
CA LEU A 110 0.29 5.17 24.69
C LEU A 110 1.27 5.07 25.84
N ILE A 111 1.94 6.17 26.21
CA ILE A 111 2.88 6.19 27.34
C ILE A 111 2.11 5.95 28.65
N GLU A 112 0.95 6.59 28.83
CA GLU A 112 0.09 6.33 29.99
C GLU A 112 -0.37 4.86 30.03
N GLN A 113 -0.80 4.32 28.90
CA GLN A 113 -1.20 2.90 28.80
C GLN A 113 -0.03 1.95 29.12
N ALA A 114 1.19 2.25 28.67
CA ALA A 114 2.38 1.46 29.00
C ALA A 114 2.72 1.46 30.50
N LEU A 115 2.40 2.55 31.22
CA LEU A 115 2.67 2.67 32.65
C LEU A 115 1.66 1.91 33.51
N TYR A 116 0.38 1.90 33.10
CA TYR A 116 -0.71 1.39 33.93
C TYR A 116 -1.26 0.02 33.50
N ASP A 117 -1.00 -0.41 32.26
CA ASP A 117 -1.52 -1.66 31.70
C ASP A 117 -0.51 -2.28 30.69
N GLN A 118 0.57 -2.82 31.24
CA GLN A 118 1.66 -3.42 30.46
C GLN A 118 1.22 -4.67 29.70
N GLU A 119 0.32 -5.47 30.27
CA GLU A 119 -0.14 -6.74 29.68
C GLU A 119 -0.85 -6.53 28.34
N ASN A 120 -1.55 -5.40 28.17
CA ASN A 120 -2.28 -5.09 26.93
C ASN A 120 -1.55 -4.07 26.04
N PHE A 121 -0.29 -3.73 26.34
CA PHE A 121 0.40 -2.64 25.65
C PHE A 121 0.59 -2.90 24.14
N GLU A 122 0.89 -4.14 23.74
CA GLU A 122 1.05 -4.51 22.32
C GLU A 122 -0.25 -4.27 21.53
N PHE A 123 -1.40 -4.57 22.14
CA PHE A 123 -2.72 -4.29 21.54
C PHE A 123 -2.95 -2.78 21.39
N TYR A 124 -2.60 -1.98 22.40
CA TYR A 124 -2.72 -0.52 22.32
C TYR A 124 -1.80 0.07 21.26
N LEU A 125 -0.55 -0.39 21.20
CA LEU A 125 0.43 0.01 20.19
C LEU A 125 -0.06 -0.31 18.79
N THR A 126 -0.52 -1.54 18.55
CA THR A 126 -1.09 -1.99 17.27
C THR A 126 -2.23 -1.08 16.81
N ASN A 127 -3.20 -0.82 17.68
CA ASN A 127 -4.33 0.05 17.34
C ASN A 127 -3.89 1.51 17.07
N ALA A 128 -2.94 2.02 17.85
CA ALA A 128 -2.41 3.36 17.63
C ALA A 128 -1.67 3.47 16.29
N LEU A 129 -0.88 2.48 15.91
CA LEU A 129 -0.20 2.43 14.61
C LEU A 129 -1.20 2.41 13.46
N ILE A 130 -2.26 1.62 13.56
CA ILE A 130 -3.34 1.60 12.57
C ILE A 130 -4.03 2.96 12.49
N ASP A 131 -4.40 3.55 13.63
CA ASP A 131 -5.06 4.85 13.70
C ASP A 131 -4.21 5.95 13.04
N ILE A 132 -2.92 6.02 13.39
CA ILE A 132 -1.95 6.99 12.86
C ILE A 132 -1.85 6.88 11.33
N ASN A 133 -1.77 5.65 10.83
CA ASN A 133 -1.53 5.40 9.41
C ASN A 133 -2.83 5.35 8.58
N SER A 134 -4.01 5.24 9.18
CA SER A 134 -5.30 4.98 8.49
C SER A 134 -5.74 6.01 7.44
N ASN A 135 -5.15 7.21 7.44
CA ASN A 135 -5.43 8.28 6.47
C ASN A 135 -4.26 8.55 5.52
N LEU A 136 -3.16 7.81 5.68
CA LEU A 136 -2.02 7.89 4.77
C LEU A 136 -2.25 6.95 3.59
N THR A 137 -1.69 7.32 2.44
CA THR A 137 -1.61 6.40 1.30
C THR A 137 -0.15 6.06 1.07
N PHE A 138 0.12 4.78 0.91
CA PHE A 138 1.42 4.16 0.72
C PHE A 138 1.62 3.76 -0.75
N MET A 139 0.92 4.44 -1.65
CA MET A 139 1.07 4.26 -3.09
C MET A 139 2.12 5.19 -3.70
N ALA A 140 2.41 6.32 -3.06
CA ALA A 140 3.39 7.29 -3.57
C ALA A 140 4.82 6.82 -3.27
N PRO A 141 5.77 6.88 -4.23
CA PRO A 141 7.12 6.32 -4.05
C PRO A 141 7.92 6.91 -2.89
N ASN A 142 7.82 8.24 -2.68
CA ASN A 142 8.50 8.89 -1.55
C ASN A 142 7.94 8.41 -0.21
N ARG A 143 6.61 8.23 -0.12
CA ARG A 143 5.97 7.69 1.10
C ARG A 143 6.36 6.24 1.34
N LEU A 144 6.41 5.42 0.29
CA LEU A 144 6.93 4.05 0.38
C LEU A 144 8.34 4.05 0.97
N LYS A 145 9.25 4.86 0.42
CA LYS A 145 10.64 4.93 0.88
C LYS A 145 10.76 5.41 2.33
N GLU A 146 10.04 6.48 2.70
CA GLU A 146 10.02 6.99 4.08
C GLU A 146 9.62 5.91 5.08
N LEU A 147 8.59 5.13 4.76
CA LEU A 147 8.07 4.10 5.66
C LEU A 147 8.94 2.85 5.68
N LEU A 148 9.51 2.47 4.54
CA LEU A 148 10.46 1.38 4.47
C LEU A 148 11.68 1.65 5.33
N ASN A 149 12.19 2.88 5.36
CA ASN A 149 13.32 3.24 6.22
C ASN A 149 13.01 3.11 7.72
N ILE A 150 11.73 3.05 8.11
CA ILE A 150 11.33 2.75 9.49
C ILE A 150 11.47 1.26 9.80
N ILE A 151 11.03 0.40 8.88
CA ILE A 151 10.91 -1.04 9.11
C ILE A 151 12.04 -1.89 8.56
N THR A 152 12.90 -1.28 7.75
CA THR A 152 14.05 -1.92 7.09
C THR A 152 15.26 -0.96 7.07
N PRO A 153 16.50 -1.46 7.04
CA PRO A 153 17.68 -0.64 6.77
C PRO A 153 17.54 0.18 5.47
N GLU A 154 18.18 1.35 5.42
CA GLU A 154 17.98 2.31 4.31
C GLU A 154 18.31 1.76 2.91
N ASP A 155 19.20 0.78 2.83
CA ASP A 155 19.66 0.18 1.57
C ASP A 155 18.68 -0.85 0.98
N ASP A 156 17.66 -1.28 1.71
CA ASP A 156 16.79 -2.39 1.29
C ASP A 156 15.92 -2.05 0.08
N PHE A 157 15.53 -0.78 -0.09
CA PHE A 157 14.86 -0.33 -1.32
C PHE A 157 15.79 -0.45 -2.54
N ALA A 158 17.07 -0.12 -2.37
CA ALA A 158 18.06 -0.24 -3.45
C ALA A 158 18.34 -1.72 -3.79
N LEU A 159 18.36 -2.59 -2.77
CA LEU A 159 18.47 -4.03 -2.95
C LEU A 159 17.27 -4.61 -3.72
N ALA A 160 16.05 -4.17 -3.39
CA ALA A 160 14.87 -4.54 -4.17
C ALA A 160 15.00 -4.08 -5.63
N GLU A 161 15.37 -2.81 -5.88
CA GLU A 161 15.61 -2.30 -7.23
C GLU A 161 16.64 -3.14 -8.01
N GLU A 162 17.75 -3.52 -7.36
CA GLU A 162 18.79 -4.36 -7.96
C GLU A 162 18.26 -5.76 -8.33
N ASN A 163 17.49 -6.39 -7.44
CA ASN A 163 16.91 -7.70 -7.70
C ASN A 163 15.91 -7.68 -8.85
N LEU A 164 15.07 -6.64 -8.96
CA LEU A 164 14.15 -6.47 -10.09
C LEU A 164 14.91 -6.30 -11.41
N LYS A 165 16.03 -5.55 -11.42
CA LYS A 165 16.88 -5.41 -12.60
C LYS A 165 17.53 -6.73 -13.00
N LYS A 166 18.06 -7.50 -12.03
CA LYS A 166 18.64 -8.84 -12.27
C LYS A 166 17.62 -9.81 -12.89
N LYS A 167 16.35 -9.68 -12.51
CA LYS A 167 15.24 -10.46 -13.08
C LYS A 167 14.79 -9.99 -14.46
N GLY A 168 15.32 -8.88 -14.97
CA GLY A 168 14.89 -8.28 -16.24
C GLY A 168 13.51 -7.61 -16.19
N LEU A 169 12.93 -7.42 -15.00
CA LEU A 169 11.63 -6.75 -14.80
C LEU A 169 11.74 -5.23 -14.99
N ILE A 170 12.92 -4.67 -14.77
CA ILE A 170 13.19 -3.25 -14.97
C ILE A 170 14.40 -3.13 -15.89
N LYS A 171 14.26 -2.30 -16.93
CA LYS A 171 15.33 -2.08 -17.91
C LYS A 171 16.58 -1.50 -17.22
N PRO A 172 17.79 -1.88 -17.66
CA PRO A 172 19.02 -1.21 -17.22
C PRO A 172 18.91 0.31 -17.40
N GLY A 173 19.29 1.08 -16.38
CA GLY A 173 19.21 2.54 -16.38
C GLY A 173 17.86 3.13 -15.91
N VAL A 174 16.78 2.35 -15.83
CA VAL A 174 15.51 2.79 -15.24
C VAL A 174 15.59 2.66 -13.71
N ARG A 175 15.19 3.72 -13.01
CA ARG A 175 15.11 3.75 -11.55
C ARG A 175 13.75 3.24 -11.10
N LEU A 176 13.70 2.31 -10.15
CA LEU A 176 12.43 1.75 -9.64
C LEU A 176 11.56 2.87 -9.08
N ILE A 177 12.14 3.81 -8.35
CA ILE A 177 11.40 4.94 -7.78
C ILE A 177 10.65 5.77 -8.85
N ARG A 178 11.24 5.96 -10.04
CA ARG A 178 10.60 6.69 -11.15
C ARG A 178 9.48 5.89 -11.78
N LEU A 179 9.70 4.59 -11.95
CA LEU A 179 8.68 3.69 -12.49
C LEU A 179 7.46 3.59 -11.55
N LEU A 180 7.68 3.50 -10.24
CA LEU A 180 6.60 3.54 -9.26
C LEU A 180 5.84 4.87 -9.29
N ASP A 181 6.55 5.98 -9.55
CA ASP A 181 5.96 7.32 -9.67
C ASP A 181 5.06 7.41 -10.90
N GLU A 182 5.54 6.90 -12.04
CA GLU A 182 4.76 6.81 -13.28
C GLU A 182 3.47 5.99 -13.09
N ILE A 183 3.55 4.84 -12.41
CA ILE A 183 2.37 4.00 -12.11
C ILE A 183 1.42 4.72 -11.15
N TYR A 184 1.96 5.39 -10.13
CA TYR A 184 1.18 6.17 -9.17
C TYR A 184 0.43 7.33 -9.84
N ASP A 185 1.10 8.10 -10.69
CA ASP A 185 0.52 9.18 -11.46
C ASP A 185 -0.53 8.67 -12.43
N ARG A 186 -0.25 7.56 -13.11
CA ARG A 186 -1.21 6.89 -14.00
C ARG A 186 -2.48 6.53 -13.23
N ARG A 187 -2.35 5.92 -12.05
CA ARG A 187 -3.48 5.59 -11.18
C ARG A 187 -4.26 6.83 -10.76
N ASN A 188 -3.58 7.91 -10.37
CA ASN A 188 -4.23 9.16 -9.96
C ASN A 188 -5.03 9.79 -11.10
N LYS A 189 -4.51 9.78 -12.32
CA LYS A 189 -5.24 10.25 -13.50
C LYS A 189 -6.52 9.45 -13.70
N ILE A 190 -6.45 8.12 -13.63
CA ILE A 190 -7.63 7.25 -13.76
C ILE A 190 -8.65 7.52 -12.65
N ALA A 191 -8.22 7.57 -11.40
CA ALA A 191 -9.12 7.67 -10.25
C ALA A 191 -9.73 9.07 -10.03
N HIS A 192 -9.03 10.13 -10.43
CA HIS A 192 -9.42 11.51 -10.11
C HIS A 192 -9.66 12.42 -11.32
N GLN A 193 -9.14 12.06 -12.50
CA GLN A 193 -9.17 12.90 -13.70
C GLN A 193 -9.78 12.17 -14.91
N THR A 194 -10.56 11.11 -14.67
CA THR A 194 -11.18 10.27 -15.71
C THR A 194 -10.20 9.73 -16.75
N ASP A 195 -8.92 9.65 -16.39
CA ASP A 195 -7.81 9.33 -17.27
C ASP A 195 -7.61 10.29 -18.47
N ILE A 196 -8.01 11.56 -18.35
CA ILE A 196 -7.94 12.58 -19.40
C ILE A 196 -6.91 13.66 -19.00
N ASN A 197 -6.07 14.09 -19.95
CA ASN A 197 -5.13 15.20 -19.71
C ASN A 197 -5.85 16.55 -19.84
N HIS A 198 -5.41 17.56 -19.07
CA HIS A 198 -5.95 18.91 -19.19
C HIS A 198 -5.73 19.47 -20.60
N GLY A 199 -6.81 19.85 -21.28
CA GLY A 199 -6.79 20.32 -22.68
C GLY A 199 -6.94 19.24 -23.74
N SER A 200 -7.16 17.98 -23.33
CA SER A 200 -7.62 16.88 -24.17
C SER A 200 -9.07 16.55 -23.82
N ASP A 201 -9.84 16.11 -24.82
CA ASP A 201 -11.16 15.49 -24.59
C ASP A 201 -11.10 13.95 -24.61
N GLU A 202 -9.96 13.38 -25.04
CA GLU A 202 -9.77 11.94 -25.14
C GLU A 202 -9.01 11.36 -23.93
N PRO A 203 -9.41 10.17 -23.46
CA PRO A 203 -8.65 9.41 -22.48
C PRO A 203 -7.25 9.05 -22.98
N ASN A 204 -6.30 8.98 -22.06
CA ASN A 204 -4.95 8.52 -22.36
C ASN A 204 -4.97 7.07 -22.88
N ILE A 205 -4.08 6.81 -23.85
CA ILE A 205 -3.87 5.48 -24.44
C ILE A 205 -3.47 4.47 -23.35
N ILE A 206 -4.00 3.27 -23.45
CA ILE A 206 -3.68 2.15 -22.58
C ILE A 206 -3.59 0.88 -23.42
N THR A 207 -2.59 0.06 -23.14
CA THR A 207 -2.44 -1.26 -23.77
C THR A 207 -2.41 -2.34 -22.70
N LYS A 208 -2.84 -3.54 -23.06
CA LYS A 208 -2.75 -4.71 -22.17
C LYS A 208 -1.31 -4.97 -21.73
N GLN A 209 -0.35 -4.81 -22.64
CA GLN A 209 1.07 -5.00 -22.38
C GLN A 209 1.59 -4.04 -21.31
N ASP A 210 1.21 -2.76 -21.36
CA ASP A 210 1.63 -1.78 -20.34
C ASP A 210 1.03 -2.11 -18.97
N VAL A 211 -0.23 -2.55 -18.93
CA VAL A 211 -0.90 -2.92 -17.68
C VAL A 211 -0.29 -4.19 -17.10
N GLU A 212 -0.02 -5.21 -17.92
CA GLU A 212 0.69 -6.41 -17.50
C GLU A 212 2.06 -6.07 -16.93
N TYR A 213 2.80 -5.17 -17.59
CA TYR A 213 4.09 -4.69 -17.11
C TYR A 213 3.98 -4.02 -15.74
N TYR A 214 3.03 -3.10 -15.55
CA TYR A 214 2.81 -2.44 -14.25
C TYR A 214 2.42 -3.44 -13.16
N VAL A 215 1.52 -4.37 -13.46
CA VAL A 215 1.10 -5.40 -12.50
C VAL A 215 2.28 -6.28 -12.09
N ASP A 216 3.11 -6.67 -13.05
CA ASP A 216 4.27 -7.52 -12.79
C ASP A 216 5.34 -6.80 -11.99
N VAL A 217 5.63 -5.52 -12.30
CA VAL A 217 6.58 -4.71 -11.53
C VAL A 217 6.13 -4.58 -10.08
N ILE A 218 4.88 -4.22 -9.83
CA ILE A 218 4.34 -4.07 -8.46
C ILE A 218 4.32 -5.41 -7.72
N ALA A 219 3.89 -6.49 -8.39
CA ALA A 219 3.86 -7.82 -7.80
C ALA A 219 5.26 -8.27 -7.37
N HIS A 220 6.26 -8.13 -8.25
CA HIS A 220 7.62 -8.54 -7.94
C HIS A 220 8.30 -7.62 -6.92
N PHE A 221 7.99 -6.31 -6.93
CA PHE A 221 8.47 -5.39 -5.91
C PHE A 221 8.02 -5.81 -4.51
N VAL A 222 6.73 -6.15 -4.35
CA VAL A 222 6.19 -6.63 -3.06
C VAL A 222 6.81 -7.95 -2.64
N GLU A 223 7.03 -8.89 -3.57
CA GLU A 223 7.69 -10.17 -3.28
C GLU A 223 9.15 -10.01 -2.83
N GLU A 224 9.90 -9.12 -3.49
CA GLU A 224 11.27 -8.81 -3.09
C GLU A 224 11.33 -8.15 -1.72
N LEU A 225 10.48 -7.16 -1.49
CA LEU A 225 10.37 -6.50 -0.20
C LEU A 225 10.03 -7.49 0.92
N PHE A 226 9.03 -8.34 0.71
CA PHE A 226 8.66 -9.38 1.67
C PHE A 226 9.83 -10.33 1.94
N THR A 227 10.54 -10.76 0.90
CA THR A 227 11.71 -11.63 1.04
C THR A 227 12.83 -10.97 1.86
N ILE A 228 13.07 -9.69 1.65
CA ILE A 228 14.06 -8.91 2.40
C ILE A 228 13.68 -8.84 3.88
N ILE A 229 12.44 -8.48 4.19
CA ILE A 229 11.93 -8.41 5.57
C ILE A 229 12.06 -9.76 6.29
N ILE A 230 11.66 -10.86 5.65
CA ILE A 230 11.72 -12.20 6.25
C ILE A 230 13.17 -12.73 6.39
N LYS A 231 14.12 -12.26 5.57
CA LYS A 231 15.52 -12.61 5.78
C LYS A 231 16.10 -11.94 7.02
N GLN A 232 15.61 -10.75 7.38
CA GLN A 232 16.06 -10.06 8.58
C GLN A 232 15.63 -10.78 9.87
N THR A 233 14.40 -11.32 9.91
CA THR A 233 13.92 -12.09 11.08
C THR A 233 14.76 -13.34 11.36
N LYS A 234 15.38 -13.93 10.33
CA LYS A 234 16.24 -15.12 10.48
C LYS A 234 17.68 -14.83 10.91
N LYS A 235 18.14 -13.58 10.78
CA LYS A 235 19.52 -13.17 11.14
C LYS A 235 19.66 -12.72 12.60
N GLY A 236 18.55 -12.66 13.36
CA GLY A 236 18.51 -12.20 14.74
C GLY A 236 18.81 -13.26 15.81
N PHE A 237 19.40 -14.42 15.45
CA PHE A 237 19.82 -15.47 16.38
C PHE A 237 21.29 -15.82 16.18
#